data_AF-A0A3P7K0M0-F1
#
_entry.id   AF-A0A3P7K0M0-F1
#
_cell.length_a   1.000
_cell.length_b   1.000
_cell.length_c   1.000
_cell.angle_alpha   90.00
_cell.angle_beta   90.00
_cell.angle_gamma   90.00
#
_symmetry.space_group_name_H-M   'P 1'
#
loop_
_entity.id
_entity.type
_entity.pdbx_description
1 polymer ?
#
loop_
_entity_poly.entity_id
_entity_poly.type
_entity_poly.pdbx_seq_one_letter_code
_entity_poly.pdbx_strand_id
1 'polypeptide(L)'
;DVLEDWPNRLSRILFNLSTYMEYVSPDAYFSSWSVVANLLDSFFRRYYSEMQVQSDRNPIRTEFKNCIGIMVVVLRVHNFSSFKSSVSLVEAFSRWLTEALHECKADLLDLLAVCTACNRALLRDRDKQFVTKAVVSELVQALKFKCTMNEHNYMTIIDLILQDAGEDVLEETIDDQYNTAACDAIRPHIFDFIDFISDLQVLAEIKKITNSDTIGGDIKSSVAQIVSVEMSRSSVRDSRTVNRYLPWLLLPPSVTQSTPNAFADTVTNVRLLSWLLLGALHANQPCLPIPISCSQYMADYIHFVLAGFADQSKESVVHMSALFHAFHLCQLWTVYCERAASTSDEPQRSSLANILDFWARVTPAILQLLSHSKVLADMVNLHFLNTIQALRQCSSAVLGQLGAMWQPILTAYHVQIPNKLRLKLDSCENQPTLNSEPLQQWLKGVRYKISQIELQTSVASPFYNV
;
A
#
# COMPACT_ATOMS: atom_id res chain seq x y z
N ASP A 1 5.28 -15.35 -42.56
CA ASP A 1 5.99 -14.21 -41.95
C ASP A 1 6.38 -14.47 -40.50
N VAL A 2 5.46 -14.63 -39.53
CA VAL A 2 5.86 -15.00 -38.14
C VAL A 2 6.47 -16.41 -38.05
N LEU A 3 6.45 -17.20 -39.14
CA LEU A 3 6.92 -18.59 -39.19
C LEU A 3 8.44 -18.77 -39.06
N GLU A 4 9.23 -17.74 -39.39
CA GLU A 4 10.70 -17.89 -39.52
C GLU A 4 11.50 -16.77 -38.84
N ASP A 5 10.95 -15.57 -38.64
CA ASP A 5 11.54 -14.44 -37.90
C ASP A 5 10.42 -13.47 -37.44
N TRP A 6 10.72 -12.53 -36.53
CA TRP A 6 9.83 -11.38 -36.33
C TRP A 6 9.56 -10.74 -37.70
N PRO A 7 8.31 -10.46 -38.08
CA PRO A 7 8.06 -9.74 -39.32
C PRO A 7 8.84 -8.43 -39.29
N ASN A 8 9.71 -8.20 -40.28
CA ASN A 8 10.55 -6.98 -40.38
C ASN A 8 9.77 -5.66 -40.32
N ARG A 9 8.43 -5.72 -40.39
CA ARG A 9 7.50 -4.59 -40.33
C ARG A 9 6.41 -4.78 -39.27
N LEU A 10 6.56 -5.68 -38.30
CA LEU A 10 5.50 -6.00 -37.33
C LEU A 10 4.99 -4.74 -36.62
N SER A 11 5.89 -3.90 -36.13
CA SER A 11 5.53 -2.63 -35.48
C SER A 11 4.66 -1.73 -36.35
N ARG A 12 5.02 -1.60 -37.63
CA ARG A 12 4.22 -0.83 -38.61
C ARG A 12 2.87 -1.50 -38.91
N ILE A 13 2.84 -2.83 -38.98
CA ILE A 13 1.61 -3.60 -39.22
C ILE A 13 0.65 -3.41 -38.04
N LEU A 14 1.12 -3.58 -36.81
CA LEU A 14 0.30 -3.42 -35.60
C LEU A 14 -0.16 -1.98 -35.42
N PHE A 15 0.69 -0.99 -35.69
CA PHE A 15 0.28 0.42 -35.70
C PHE A 15 -0.84 0.68 -36.70
N ASN A 16 -0.67 0.25 -37.95
CA ASN A 16 -1.67 0.43 -39.00
C ASN A 16 -2.97 -0.31 -38.65
N LEU A 17 -2.87 -1.53 -38.12
CA LEU A 17 -4.02 -2.34 -37.72
C LEU A 17 -4.78 -1.69 -36.57
N SER A 18 -4.08 -1.28 -35.50
CA SER A 18 -4.66 -0.59 -34.34
C SER A 18 -5.41 0.67 -34.79
N THR A 19 -4.76 1.51 -35.59
CA THR A 19 -5.37 2.74 -36.14
C THR A 19 -6.57 2.45 -37.03
N TYR A 20 -6.49 1.46 -37.92
CA TYR A 20 -7.58 1.12 -38.84
C TYR A 20 -8.81 0.59 -38.11
N MET A 21 -8.61 -0.28 -37.11
CA MET A 21 -9.68 -0.96 -36.40
C MET A 21 -10.59 0.00 -35.62
N GLU A 22 -10.08 1.15 -35.18
CA GLU A 22 -10.88 2.20 -34.54
C GLU A 22 -12.02 2.72 -35.41
N TYR A 23 -11.90 2.62 -36.74
CA TYR A 23 -12.91 3.07 -37.70
C TYR A 23 -13.82 1.93 -38.20
N VAL A 24 -13.61 0.69 -37.75
CA VAL A 24 -14.45 -0.45 -38.11
C VAL A 24 -15.63 -0.54 -37.15
N SER A 25 -16.85 -0.59 -37.68
CA SER A 25 -18.06 -0.66 -36.85
C SER A 25 -18.06 -1.94 -35.97
N PRO A 26 -18.22 -1.80 -34.64
CA PRO A 26 -18.28 -2.94 -33.72
C PRO A 26 -19.60 -3.72 -33.82
N ASP A 27 -20.65 -3.12 -34.39
CA ASP A 27 -22.00 -3.70 -34.50
C ASP A 27 -22.26 -4.34 -35.88
N ALA A 28 -21.32 -4.19 -36.83
CA ALA A 28 -21.43 -4.73 -38.18
C ALA A 28 -20.44 -5.88 -38.42
N TYR A 29 -20.62 -6.64 -39.50
CA TYR A 29 -19.67 -7.67 -39.97
C TYR A 29 -19.37 -8.79 -38.95
N PHE A 30 -20.37 -9.22 -38.18
CA PHE A 30 -20.22 -10.22 -37.11
C PHE A 30 -19.44 -11.49 -37.54
N SER A 31 -19.72 -12.05 -38.72
CA SER A 31 -19.01 -13.24 -39.22
C SER A 31 -17.52 -12.95 -39.46
N SER A 32 -17.19 -11.79 -40.01
CA SER A 32 -15.81 -11.34 -40.21
C SER A 32 -15.10 -11.12 -38.88
N TRP A 33 -15.75 -10.50 -37.89
CA TRP A 33 -15.19 -10.32 -36.55
C TRP A 33 -14.89 -11.64 -35.85
N SER A 34 -15.77 -12.64 -35.98
CA SER A 34 -15.53 -13.98 -35.47
C SER A 34 -14.28 -14.62 -36.10
N VAL A 35 -14.06 -14.44 -37.42
CA VAL A 35 -12.84 -14.89 -38.10
C VAL A 35 -11.62 -14.13 -37.59
N VAL A 36 -11.70 -12.81 -37.47
CA VAL A 36 -10.62 -11.96 -36.96
C VAL A 36 -10.24 -12.37 -35.52
N ALA A 37 -11.21 -12.63 -34.65
CA ALA A 37 -10.96 -13.09 -33.29
C ALA A 37 -10.15 -14.41 -33.27
N ASN A 38 -10.48 -15.37 -34.13
CA ASN A 38 -9.72 -16.62 -34.25
C ASN A 38 -8.27 -16.41 -34.73
N LEU A 39 -8.07 -15.49 -35.70
CA LEU A 39 -6.75 -15.16 -36.22
C LEU A 39 -5.90 -14.44 -35.17
N LEU A 40 -6.51 -13.52 -34.41
CA LEU A 40 -5.85 -12.82 -33.31
C LEU A 40 -5.49 -13.77 -32.17
N ASP A 41 -6.34 -14.76 -31.86
CA ASP A 41 -6.03 -15.76 -30.81
C ASP A 41 -4.75 -16.53 -31.19
N SER A 42 -4.70 -17.00 -32.44
CA SER A 42 -3.53 -17.68 -33.00
C SER A 42 -2.29 -16.77 -33.00
N PHE A 43 -2.46 -15.50 -33.37
CA PHE A 43 -1.37 -14.53 -33.41
C PHE A 43 -0.82 -14.23 -32.02
N PHE A 44 -1.64 -13.88 -31.03
CA PHE A 44 -1.17 -13.51 -29.69
C PHE A 44 -0.56 -14.69 -28.92
N ARG A 45 -1.08 -15.91 -29.11
CA ARG A 45 -0.45 -17.12 -28.54
C ARG A 45 0.95 -17.32 -29.09
N ARG A 46 1.11 -17.14 -30.41
CA ARG A 46 2.42 -17.23 -31.04
C ARG A 46 3.33 -16.10 -30.60
N TYR A 47 2.84 -14.86 -30.58
CA TYR A 47 3.59 -13.69 -30.12
C TYR A 47 4.15 -13.99 -28.73
N TYR A 48 3.30 -14.36 -27.77
CA TYR A 48 3.73 -14.73 -26.43
C TYR A 48 4.82 -15.83 -26.45
N SER A 49 4.65 -16.90 -27.23
CA SER A 49 5.65 -17.98 -27.33
C SER A 49 7.01 -17.47 -27.83
N GLU A 50 7.04 -16.58 -28.82
CA GLU A 50 8.28 -16.00 -29.33
C GLU A 50 8.95 -15.08 -28.29
N MET A 51 8.18 -14.32 -27.51
CA MET A 51 8.70 -13.47 -26.42
C MET A 51 9.42 -14.28 -25.34
N GLN A 52 8.97 -15.51 -25.07
CA GLN A 52 9.58 -16.37 -24.06
C GLN A 52 10.90 -16.99 -24.52
N VAL A 53 11.09 -17.16 -25.83
CA VAL A 53 12.29 -17.79 -26.41
C VAL A 53 13.41 -16.77 -26.66
N GLN A 54 13.05 -15.52 -26.93
CA GLN A 54 14.01 -14.52 -27.39
C GLN A 54 14.60 -13.63 -26.28
N SER A 55 15.90 -13.38 -26.40
CA SER A 55 16.64 -12.50 -25.50
C SER A 55 16.53 -11.01 -25.86
N ASP A 56 16.27 -10.69 -27.14
CA ASP A 56 16.06 -9.30 -27.60
C ASP A 56 14.56 -8.98 -27.65
N ARG A 57 14.14 -8.12 -26.73
CA ARG A 57 12.74 -7.78 -26.46
C ARG A 57 12.36 -6.37 -26.93
N ASN A 58 13.21 -5.74 -27.74
CA ASN A 58 12.95 -4.43 -28.35
C ASN A 58 11.63 -4.34 -29.15
N PRO A 59 11.22 -5.34 -29.96
CA PRO A 59 9.97 -5.27 -30.73
C PRO A 59 8.73 -5.04 -29.85
N ILE A 60 8.67 -5.72 -28.70
CA ILE A 60 7.56 -5.67 -27.74
C ILE A 60 7.33 -4.23 -27.25
N ARG A 61 8.40 -3.51 -26.93
CA ARG A 61 8.32 -2.13 -26.40
C ARG A 61 7.69 -1.16 -27.38
N THR A 62 8.01 -1.29 -28.66
CA THR A 62 7.47 -0.39 -29.71
C THR A 62 6.02 -0.68 -30.07
N GLU A 63 5.55 -1.89 -29.76
CA GLU A 63 4.26 -2.42 -30.18
C GLU A 63 3.22 -2.41 -29.07
N PHE A 64 3.66 -2.29 -27.81
CA PHE A 64 2.83 -2.44 -26.62
C PHE A 64 1.49 -1.70 -26.72
N LYS A 65 1.54 -0.38 -26.97
CA LYS A 65 0.34 0.46 -27.06
C LYS A 65 -0.58 0.06 -28.22
N ASN A 66 -0.01 -0.31 -29.37
CA ASN A 66 -0.78 -0.72 -30.54
C ASN A 66 -1.52 -2.04 -30.27
N CYS A 67 -0.87 -3.00 -29.61
CA CYS A 67 -1.49 -4.25 -29.17
C CYS A 67 -2.64 -4.01 -28.19
N ILE A 68 -2.45 -3.14 -27.18
CA ILE A 68 -3.54 -2.76 -26.27
C ILE A 68 -4.73 -2.17 -27.04
N GLY A 69 -4.49 -1.25 -27.97
CA GLY A 69 -5.54 -0.68 -28.82
C GLY A 69 -6.33 -1.75 -29.60
N ILE A 70 -5.63 -2.72 -30.21
CA ILE A 70 -6.25 -3.86 -30.89
C ILE A 70 -7.11 -4.68 -29.92
N MET A 71 -6.58 -5.01 -28.73
CA MET A 71 -7.31 -5.77 -27.71
C MET A 71 -8.60 -5.06 -27.30
N VAL A 72 -8.52 -3.75 -27.03
CA VAL A 72 -9.66 -2.92 -26.62
C VAL A 72 -10.75 -2.89 -27.71
N VAL A 73 -10.38 -2.67 -28.98
CA VAL A 73 -11.37 -2.63 -30.07
C VAL A 73 -12.07 -3.97 -30.24
N VAL A 74 -11.32 -5.07 -30.21
CA VAL A 74 -11.87 -6.43 -30.40
C VAL A 74 -12.82 -6.82 -29.26
N LEU A 75 -12.47 -6.47 -28.02
CA LEU A 75 -13.32 -6.74 -26.86
C LEU A 75 -14.62 -5.91 -26.86
N ARG A 76 -14.65 -4.79 -27.60
CA ARG A 76 -15.84 -3.94 -27.75
C ARG A 76 -16.78 -4.37 -28.88
N VAL A 77 -16.42 -5.41 -29.65
CA VAL A 77 -17.29 -5.93 -30.71
C VAL A 77 -18.59 -6.45 -30.13
N HIS A 78 -19.71 -6.12 -30.78
CA HIS A 78 -21.03 -6.51 -30.31
C HIS A 78 -21.19 -8.03 -30.27
N ASN A 79 -21.76 -8.54 -29.19
CA ASN A 79 -21.90 -9.98 -28.94
C ASN A 79 -20.56 -10.75 -28.96
N PHE A 80 -19.43 -10.11 -28.59
CA PHE A 80 -18.11 -10.77 -28.51
C PHE A 80 -18.14 -12.12 -27.77
N SER A 81 -18.85 -12.19 -26.63
CA SER A 81 -18.99 -13.41 -25.83
C SER A 81 -19.61 -14.61 -26.57
N SER A 82 -20.26 -14.39 -27.71
CA SER A 82 -20.84 -15.46 -28.53
C SER A 82 -19.83 -16.08 -29.50
N PHE A 83 -18.65 -15.47 -29.70
CA PHE A 83 -17.59 -16.06 -30.50
C PHE A 83 -17.04 -17.31 -29.82
N LYS A 84 -16.85 -18.38 -30.61
CA LYS A 84 -16.33 -19.67 -30.13
C LYS A 84 -14.96 -19.55 -29.45
N SER A 85 -14.13 -18.61 -29.90
CA SER A 85 -12.78 -18.32 -29.39
C SER A 85 -12.71 -17.16 -28.41
N SER A 86 -13.84 -16.57 -27.99
CA SER A 86 -13.84 -15.37 -27.12
C SER A 86 -13.02 -15.57 -25.84
N VAL A 87 -13.22 -16.68 -25.14
CA VAL A 87 -12.49 -17.02 -23.91
C VAL A 87 -11.03 -17.36 -24.21
N SER A 88 -10.75 -18.15 -25.26
CA SER A 88 -9.37 -18.53 -25.61
C SER A 88 -8.55 -17.32 -26.06
N LEU A 89 -9.16 -16.36 -26.75
CA LEU A 89 -8.54 -15.11 -27.16
C LEU A 89 -8.21 -14.24 -25.95
N VAL A 90 -9.14 -14.11 -24.99
CA VAL A 90 -8.90 -13.37 -23.74
C VAL A 90 -7.77 -14.00 -22.93
N GLU A 91 -7.65 -15.32 -22.90
CA GLU A 91 -6.49 -15.99 -22.30
C GLU A 91 -5.17 -15.65 -23.00
N ALA A 92 -5.17 -15.62 -24.34
CA ALA A 92 -3.99 -15.25 -25.13
C ALA A 92 -3.57 -13.80 -24.89
N PHE A 93 -4.56 -12.90 -24.88
CA PHE A 93 -4.41 -11.49 -24.52
C PHE A 93 -3.80 -11.32 -23.14
N SER A 94 -4.33 -11.99 -22.11
CA SER A 94 -3.82 -11.89 -20.74
C SER A 94 -2.37 -12.35 -20.63
N ARG A 95 -2.01 -13.51 -21.20
CA ARG A 95 -0.63 -14.03 -21.10
C ARG A 95 0.36 -13.12 -21.79
N TRP A 96 0.01 -12.62 -22.96
CA TRP A 96 0.84 -11.66 -23.68
C TRP A 96 1.02 -10.36 -22.87
N LEU A 97 -0.08 -9.83 -22.30
CA LEU A 97 -0.06 -8.61 -21.50
C LEU A 97 0.85 -8.76 -20.27
N THR A 98 0.69 -9.83 -19.50
CA THR A 98 1.49 -10.04 -18.28
C THR A 98 2.98 -10.19 -18.58
N GLU A 99 3.34 -10.89 -19.65
CA GLU A 99 4.74 -10.98 -20.10
C GLU A 99 5.27 -9.62 -20.58
N ALA A 100 4.47 -8.85 -21.32
CA ALA A 100 4.88 -7.54 -21.80
C ALA A 100 5.11 -6.54 -20.65
N LEU A 101 4.34 -6.62 -19.56
CA LEU A 101 4.49 -5.78 -18.36
C LEU A 101 5.83 -5.97 -17.64
N HIS A 102 6.55 -7.07 -17.88
CA HIS A 102 7.86 -7.29 -17.28
C HIS A 102 8.91 -6.27 -17.75
N GLU A 103 8.72 -5.70 -18.94
CA GLU A 103 9.70 -4.81 -19.55
C GLU A 103 9.13 -3.52 -20.12
N CYS A 104 7.87 -3.54 -20.55
CA CYS A 104 7.23 -2.39 -21.14
C CYS A 104 6.60 -1.54 -20.04
N LYS A 105 6.89 -0.23 -20.10
CA LYS A 105 6.17 0.76 -19.31
C LYS A 105 4.72 0.80 -19.79
N ALA A 106 3.76 0.53 -18.91
CA ALA A 106 2.34 0.66 -19.19
C ALA A 106 1.79 2.00 -18.69
N ASP A 107 0.94 2.62 -19.50
CA ASP A 107 0.15 3.78 -19.07
C ASP A 107 -1.09 3.30 -18.31
N LEU A 108 -1.52 4.04 -17.28
CA LEU A 108 -2.69 3.66 -16.46
C LEU A 108 -3.97 3.61 -17.31
N LEU A 109 -4.22 4.62 -18.16
CA LEU A 109 -5.39 4.61 -19.07
C LEU A 109 -5.45 3.38 -19.98
N ASP A 110 -4.31 2.89 -20.45
CA ASP A 110 -4.24 1.72 -21.33
C ASP A 110 -4.68 0.46 -20.58
N LEU A 111 -4.22 0.27 -19.32
CA LEU A 111 -4.64 -0.83 -18.47
C LEU A 111 -6.11 -0.73 -18.05
N LEU A 112 -6.58 0.46 -17.68
CA LEU A 112 -7.98 0.72 -17.35
C LEU A 112 -8.90 0.40 -18.54
N ALA A 113 -8.50 0.81 -19.75
CA ALA A 113 -9.26 0.58 -20.97
C ALA A 113 -9.38 -0.91 -21.30
N VAL A 114 -8.29 -1.68 -21.28
CA VAL A 114 -8.32 -3.11 -21.65
C VAL A 114 -9.02 -3.96 -20.59
N CYS A 115 -8.81 -3.68 -19.30
CA CYS A 115 -9.50 -4.39 -18.22
C CYS A 115 -11.01 -4.11 -18.24
N THR A 116 -11.40 -2.84 -18.43
CA THR A 116 -12.83 -2.47 -18.56
C THR A 116 -13.47 -3.09 -19.81
N ALA A 117 -12.75 -3.10 -20.94
CA ALA A 117 -13.24 -3.72 -22.16
C ALA A 117 -13.49 -5.22 -21.95
N CYS A 118 -12.54 -5.95 -21.32
CA CYS A 118 -12.71 -7.36 -20.98
C CYS A 118 -13.91 -7.60 -20.04
N ASN A 119 -14.04 -6.77 -19.00
CA ASN A 119 -15.12 -6.91 -18.03
C ASN A 119 -16.50 -6.71 -18.67
N ARG A 120 -16.62 -5.84 -19.68
CA ARG A 120 -17.85 -5.62 -20.44
C ARG A 120 -18.09 -6.65 -21.55
N ALA A 121 -17.03 -7.25 -22.11
CA ALA A 121 -17.10 -8.13 -23.28
C ALA A 121 -17.69 -9.51 -23.02
N LEU A 122 -17.52 -10.03 -21.79
CA LEU A 122 -17.90 -11.40 -21.43
C LEU A 122 -19.10 -11.40 -20.48
N LEU A 123 -19.76 -12.57 -20.32
CA LEU A 123 -20.99 -12.70 -19.53
C LEU A 123 -20.81 -13.44 -18.20
N ARG A 124 -19.82 -14.33 -18.10
CA ARG A 124 -19.56 -15.12 -16.88
C ARG A 124 -18.54 -14.41 -16.01
N ASP A 125 -18.82 -14.26 -14.71
CA ASP A 125 -17.95 -13.50 -13.79
C ASP A 125 -16.50 -13.98 -13.76
N ARG A 126 -16.29 -15.30 -13.87
CA ARG A 126 -14.94 -15.88 -13.96
C ARG A 126 -14.16 -15.35 -15.18
N ASP A 127 -14.85 -15.20 -16.30
CA ASP A 127 -14.23 -14.88 -17.58
C ASP A 127 -14.16 -13.35 -17.80
N LYS A 128 -15.15 -12.58 -17.31
CA LYS A 128 -15.15 -11.10 -17.37
C LYS A 128 -13.91 -10.47 -16.74
N GLN A 129 -13.51 -10.99 -15.58
CA GLN A 129 -12.40 -10.45 -14.79
C GLN A 129 -11.05 -11.05 -15.18
N PHE A 130 -10.96 -11.79 -16.29
CA PHE A 130 -9.78 -12.61 -16.59
C PHE A 130 -8.52 -11.78 -16.84
N VAL A 131 -8.62 -10.67 -17.60
CA VAL A 131 -7.49 -9.75 -17.81
C VAL A 131 -7.10 -9.07 -16.50
N THR A 132 -8.06 -8.51 -15.77
CA THR A 132 -7.81 -7.83 -14.49
C THR A 132 -7.16 -8.76 -13.47
N LYS A 133 -7.65 -10.00 -13.33
CA LYS A 133 -7.07 -11.02 -12.45
C LYS A 133 -5.66 -11.40 -12.85
N ALA A 134 -5.36 -11.49 -14.14
CA ALA A 134 -4.01 -11.76 -14.61
C ALA A 134 -3.04 -10.63 -14.23
N VAL A 135 -3.42 -9.36 -14.48
CA VAL A 135 -2.61 -8.18 -14.13
C VAL A 135 -2.38 -8.09 -12.61
N VAL A 136 -3.43 -8.27 -11.79
CA VAL A 136 -3.31 -8.27 -10.33
C VAL A 136 -2.46 -9.44 -9.82
N SER A 137 -2.64 -10.65 -10.36
CA SER A 137 -1.84 -11.82 -9.99
C SER A 137 -0.36 -11.61 -10.30
N GLU A 138 -0.07 -10.96 -11.44
CA GLU A 138 1.30 -10.65 -11.85
C GLU A 138 1.95 -9.61 -10.91
N LEU A 139 1.23 -8.56 -10.51
CA LEU A 139 1.69 -7.64 -9.46
C LEU A 139 2.01 -8.40 -8.17
N VAL A 140 1.15 -9.32 -7.74
CA VAL A 140 1.40 -10.12 -6.52
C VAL A 140 2.65 -10.99 -6.65
N GLN A 141 2.90 -11.60 -7.81
CA GLN A 141 4.16 -12.32 -8.04
C GLN A 141 5.37 -11.38 -8.01
N ALA A 142 5.25 -10.18 -8.58
CA ALA A 142 6.31 -9.18 -8.59
C ALA A 142 6.63 -8.64 -7.17
N LEU A 143 5.60 -8.40 -6.35
CA LEU A 143 5.76 -7.99 -4.94
C LEU A 143 6.38 -9.11 -4.08
N LYS A 144 6.17 -10.36 -4.46
CA LYS A 144 6.85 -11.53 -3.88
C LYS A 144 8.24 -11.79 -4.46
N PHE A 145 8.71 -10.95 -5.39
CA PHE A 145 9.98 -11.09 -6.11
C PHE A 145 10.09 -12.44 -6.86
N LYS A 146 8.97 -12.99 -7.33
CA LYS A 146 8.90 -14.26 -8.09
C LYS A 146 8.93 -14.06 -9.59
N CYS A 147 8.66 -12.85 -10.07
CA CYS A 147 8.84 -12.44 -11.46
C CYS A 147 9.43 -11.04 -11.52
N THR A 148 9.95 -10.69 -12.70
CA THR A 148 10.38 -9.35 -13.03
C THR A 148 9.17 -8.48 -13.37
N MET A 149 9.24 -7.18 -13.08
CA MET A 149 8.23 -6.20 -13.46
C MET A 149 8.94 -4.90 -13.81
N ASN A 150 8.50 -4.21 -14.85
CA ASN A 150 9.00 -2.87 -15.12
C ASN A 150 8.70 -2.00 -13.89
N GLU A 151 9.69 -1.25 -13.38
CA GLU A 151 9.58 -0.50 -12.14
C GLU A 151 8.36 0.45 -12.09
N HIS A 152 7.97 1.02 -13.24
CA HIS A 152 6.81 1.90 -13.32
C HIS A 152 5.50 1.16 -13.05
N ASN A 153 5.40 -0.10 -13.50
CA ASN A 153 4.15 -0.85 -13.51
C ASN A 153 3.71 -1.28 -12.10
N TYR A 154 4.61 -1.29 -11.10
CA TYR A 154 4.20 -1.49 -9.71
C TYR A 154 3.15 -0.46 -9.29
N MET A 155 3.46 0.83 -9.50
CA MET A 155 2.53 1.91 -9.17
C MET A 155 1.37 1.96 -10.15
N THR A 156 1.58 1.75 -11.45
CA THR A 156 0.47 1.76 -12.43
C THR A 156 -0.61 0.72 -12.11
N ILE A 157 -0.24 -0.49 -11.70
CA ILE A 157 -1.22 -1.54 -11.35
C ILE A 157 -1.86 -1.26 -9.99
N ILE A 158 -1.11 -0.70 -9.04
CA ILE A 158 -1.66 -0.23 -7.76
C ILE A 158 -2.71 0.87 -7.99
N ASP A 159 -2.40 1.85 -8.84
CA ASP A 159 -3.31 2.94 -9.20
C ASP A 159 -4.55 2.38 -9.91
N LEU A 160 -4.42 1.36 -10.77
CA LEU A 160 -5.57 0.67 -11.35
C LEU A 160 -6.50 0.07 -10.28
N ILE A 161 -5.95 -0.51 -9.21
CA ILE A 161 -6.73 -1.08 -8.09
C ILE A 161 -7.39 0.04 -7.27
N LEU A 162 -6.64 1.09 -6.95
CA LEU A 162 -7.12 2.24 -6.17
C LEU A 162 -8.22 3.02 -6.93
N GLN A 163 -8.06 3.21 -8.24
CA GLN A 163 -9.06 3.82 -9.10
C GLN A 163 -10.39 3.04 -9.08
N ASP A 164 -10.33 1.70 -9.17
CA ASP A 164 -11.53 0.84 -9.09
C ASP A 164 -12.18 0.86 -7.69
N ALA A 165 -11.45 1.30 -6.67
CA ALA A 165 -11.95 1.52 -5.31
C ALA A 165 -12.54 2.93 -5.10
N GLY A 166 -12.41 3.84 -6.06
CA GLY A 166 -12.86 5.23 -5.97
C GLY A 166 -11.87 6.16 -5.26
N GLU A 167 -10.60 5.78 -5.16
CA GLU A 167 -9.53 6.60 -4.61
C GLU A 167 -8.90 7.51 -5.68
N ASP A 168 -8.37 8.67 -5.28
CA ASP A 168 -7.68 9.58 -6.20
C ASP A 168 -6.37 8.94 -6.66
N VAL A 169 -6.15 8.98 -7.96
CA VAL A 169 -4.92 8.54 -8.63
C VAL A 169 -4.30 9.70 -9.40
N LEU A 170 -3.04 9.54 -9.81
CA LEU A 170 -2.28 10.64 -10.44
C LEU A 170 -2.89 11.16 -11.74
N GLU A 171 -3.58 10.30 -12.49
CA GLU A 171 -4.27 10.68 -13.72
C GLU A 171 -5.74 11.00 -13.42
N GLU A 172 -6.19 12.22 -13.74
CA GLU A 172 -7.60 12.60 -13.63
C GLU A 172 -8.44 11.72 -14.58
N THR A 173 -9.31 10.90 -14.00
CA THR A 173 -10.29 10.10 -14.72
C THR A 173 -11.69 10.60 -14.40
N ILE A 174 -12.62 10.50 -15.37
CA ILE A 174 -14.02 10.84 -15.10
C ILE A 174 -14.64 9.69 -14.32
N ASP A 175 -15.36 10.02 -13.24
CA ASP A 175 -16.05 9.03 -12.40
C ASP A 175 -16.98 8.13 -13.25
N ASP A 176 -17.11 6.86 -12.87
CA ASP A 176 -17.84 5.79 -13.58
C ASP A 176 -17.34 5.42 -15.01
N GLN A 177 -16.28 6.05 -15.53
CA GLN A 177 -15.77 5.74 -16.88
C GLN A 177 -15.23 4.31 -16.99
N TYR A 178 -14.56 3.85 -15.94
CA TYR A 178 -13.84 2.58 -15.88
C TYR A 178 -14.50 1.64 -14.86
N ASN A 179 -14.62 0.37 -15.24
CA ASN A 179 -15.11 -0.69 -14.37
C ASN A 179 -14.28 -1.93 -14.64
N THR A 180 -13.17 -2.04 -13.92
CA THR A 180 -12.17 -3.09 -14.15
C THR A 180 -12.43 -4.33 -13.29
N ALA A 181 -13.17 -4.15 -12.19
CA ALA A 181 -13.36 -5.13 -11.12
C ALA A 181 -12.04 -5.57 -10.46
N ALA A 182 -11.04 -4.67 -10.44
CA ALA A 182 -9.76 -4.91 -9.78
C ALA A 182 -9.92 -5.14 -8.27
N CYS A 183 -10.88 -4.48 -7.65
CA CYS A 183 -11.23 -4.69 -6.26
C CYS A 183 -11.71 -6.13 -5.95
N ASP A 184 -12.43 -6.77 -6.87
CA ASP A 184 -12.79 -8.17 -6.70
C ASP A 184 -11.57 -9.08 -6.92
N ALA A 185 -10.69 -8.70 -7.86
CA ALA A 185 -9.50 -9.46 -8.21
C ALA A 185 -8.45 -9.53 -7.09
N ILE A 186 -8.38 -8.52 -6.20
CA ILE A 186 -7.42 -8.52 -5.07
C ILE A 186 -7.83 -9.41 -3.90
N ARG A 187 -9.12 -9.76 -3.74
CA ARG A 187 -9.61 -10.46 -2.54
C ARG A 187 -8.87 -11.76 -2.19
N PRO A 188 -8.50 -12.62 -3.16
CA PRO A 188 -7.70 -13.82 -2.88
C PRO A 188 -6.27 -13.52 -2.40
N HIS A 189 -5.78 -12.30 -2.60
CA HIS A 189 -4.39 -11.88 -2.40
C HIS A 189 -4.18 -10.94 -1.20
N ILE A 190 -5.21 -10.64 -0.41
CA ILE A 190 -5.07 -9.70 0.71
C ILE A 190 -3.99 -10.13 1.72
N PHE A 191 -3.87 -11.43 2.01
CA PHE A 191 -2.79 -11.91 2.87
C PHE A 191 -1.42 -11.75 2.25
N ASP A 192 -1.30 -11.88 0.93
CA ASP A 192 -0.04 -11.65 0.21
C ASP A 192 0.40 -10.18 0.33
N PHE A 193 -0.55 -9.25 0.29
CA PHE A 193 -0.29 -7.83 0.54
C PHE A 193 0.08 -7.55 1.99
N ILE A 194 -0.60 -8.16 2.96
CA ILE A 194 -0.26 -8.03 4.38
C ILE A 194 1.17 -8.55 4.65
N ASP A 195 1.53 -9.70 4.08
CA ASP A 195 2.86 -10.29 4.21
C ASP A 195 3.93 -9.35 3.61
N PHE A 196 3.66 -8.78 2.44
CA PHE A 196 4.52 -7.78 1.80
C PHE A 196 4.71 -6.52 2.67
N ILE A 197 3.64 -6.03 3.30
CA ILE A 197 3.72 -4.88 4.21
C ILE A 197 4.49 -5.22 5.48
N SER A 198 4.31 -6.43 6.02
CA SER A 198 4.95 -6.88 7.25
C SER A 198 6.47 -7.08 7.07
N ASP A 199 6.89 -7.58 5.90
CA ASP A 199 8.28 -7.89 5.62
C ASP A 199 9.19 -6.64 5.68
N LEU A 200 10.24 -6.76 6.50
CA LEU A 200 11.26 -5.73 6.69
C LEU A 200 12.20 -5.61 5.49
N GLN A 201 12.43 -6.69 4.76
CA GLN A 201 13.44 -6.75 3.69
C GLN A 201 12.94 -6.21 2.35
N VAL A 202 11.62 -6.11 2.17
CA VAL A 202 10.98 -5.67 0.94
C VAL A 202 11.54 -4.34 0.41
N LEU A 203 11.80 -3.35 1.28
CA LEU A 203 12.31 -2.05 0.84
C LEU A 203 13.73 -2.15 0.26
N ALA A 204 14.58 -3.02 0.80
CA ALA A 204 15.92 -3.25 0.27
C ALA A 204 15.87 -3.95 -1.09
N GLU A 205 14.96 -4.91 -1.28
CA GLU A 205 14.76 -5.58 -2.57
C GLU A 205 14.21 -4.62 -3.64
N ILE A 206 13.20 -3.80 -3.30
CA ILE A 206 12.68 -2.80 -4.24
C ILE A 206 13.75 -1.77 -4.60
N LYS A 207 14.59 -1.35 -3.64
CA LYS A 207 15.71 -0.44 -3.92
C LYS A 207 16.70 -1.04 -4.92
N LYS A 208 16.97 -2.35 -4.87
CA LYS A 208 17.83 -3.02 -5.87
C LYS A 208 17.22 -2.99 -7.27
N ILE A 209 15.89 -3.11 -7.36
CA ILE A 209 15.17 -3.12 -8.65
C ILE A 209 15.05 -1.70 -9.23
N THR A 210 14.71 -0.71 -8.41
CA THR A 210 14.35 0.65 -8.84
C THR A 210 15.47 1.67 -8.71
N ASN A 211 16.56 1.31 -8.03
CA ASN A 211 17.65 2.21 -7.66
C ASN A 211 17.18 3.51 -6.95
N SER A 212 16.05 3.44 -6.23
CA SER A 212 15.42 4.58 -5.56
C SER A 212 15.21 4.33 -4.08
N ASP A 213 15.48 5.36 -3.26
CA ASP A 213 15.26 5.34 -1.81
C ASP A 213 13.82 5.68 -1.38
N THR A 214 12.98 6.13 -2.31
CA THR A 214 11.62 6.61 -2.00
C THR A 214 10.53 5.72 -2.57
N ILE A 215 10.74 5.15 -3.76
CA ILE A 215 9.72 4.38 -4.49
C ILE A 215 9.23 3.17 -3.68
N GLY A 216 10.11 2.47 -2.97
CA GLY A 216 9.71 1.36 -2.11
C GLY A 216 8.73 1.77 -1.00
N GLY A 217 8.92 2.95 -0.42
CA GLY A 217 8.00 3.51 0.56
C GLY A 217 6.64 3.88 -0.05
N ASP A 218 6.65 4.43 -1.27
CA ASP A 218 5.44 4.78 -2.01
C ASP A 218 4.61 3.53 -2.36
N ILE A 219 5.26 2.48 -2.87
CA ILE A 219 4.63 1.17 -3.14
C ILE A 219 4.06 0.57 -1.85
N LYS A 220 4.85 0.49 -0.78
CA LYS A 220 4.44 -0.12 0.49
C LYS A 220 3.26 0.60 1.14
N SER A 221 3.28 1.93 1.10
CA SER A 221 2.15 2.77 1.58
C SER A 221 0.88 2.56 0.76
N SER A 222 1.00 2.44 -0.57
CA SER A 222 -0.15 2.32 -1.46
C SER A 222 -0.76 0.91 -1.40
N VAL A 223 0.07 -0.13 -1.24
CA VAL A 223 -0.40 -1.50 -0.92
C VAL A 223 -1.11 -1.52 0.44
N ALA A 224 -0.61 -0.77 1.43
CA ALA A 224 -1.31 -0.64 2.71
C ALA A 224 -2.64 0.11 2.61
N GLN A 225 -2.76 1.09 1.71
CA GLN A 225 -4.04 1.75 1.38
C GLN A 225 -5.02 0.75 0.77
N ILE A 226 -4.59 -0.07 -0.21
CA ILE A 226 -5.42 -1.14 -0.80
C ILE A 226 -5.99 -2.07 0.28
N VAL A 227 -5.13 -2.57 1.18
CA VAL A 227 -5.55 -3.46 2.28
C VAL A 227 -6.53 -2.74 3.21
N SER A 228 -6.25 -1.48 3.56
CA SER A 228 -7.07 -0.69 4.46
C SER A 228 -8.46 -0.42 3.89
N VAL A 229 -8.52 -0.05 2.61
CA VAL A 229 -9.78 0.18 1.88
C VAL A 229 -10.57 -1.12 1.82
N GLU A 230 -9.98 -2.24 1.40
CA GLU A 230 -10.70 -3.53 1.34
C GLU A 230 -11.23 -3.97 2.72
N MET A 231 -10.41 -3.84 3.77
CA MET A 231 -10.86 -4.13 5.15
C MET A 231 -12.01 -3.21 5.59
N SER A 232 -12.07 -1.98 5.09
CA SER A 232 -13.11 -1.00 5.43
C SER A 232 -14.41 -1.17 4.65
N ARG A 233 -14.41 -1.90 3.52
CA ARG A 233 -15.61 -2.11 2.68
C ARG A 233 -16.69 -2.93 3.36
N SER A 234 -16.37 -3.69 4.41
CA SER A 234 -17.39 -4.44 5.12
C SER A 234 -18.36 -3.47 5.80
N SER A 235 -19.64 -3.50 5.39
CA SER A 235 -20.73 -2.72 6.00
C SER A 235 -20.89 -2.99 7.51
N VAL A 236 -20.27 -4.08 7.97
CA VAL A 236 -20.18 -4.50 9.34
C VAL A 236 -18.99 -3.81 9.99
N ARG A 237 -19.24 -2.71 10.72
CA ARG A 237 -18.26 -2.03 11.58
C ARG A 237 -17.95 -2.84 12.86
N ASP A 238 -17.71 -4.16 12.73
CA ASP A 238 -17.47 -5.06 13.86
C ASP A 238 -16.04 -5.60 13.86
N SER A 239 -15.64 -6.16 15.00
CA SER A 239 -14.39 -6.91 15.21
C SER A 239 -14.19 -8.11 14.26
N ARG A 240 -15.16 -8.46 13.40
CA ARG A 240 -15.07 -9.57 12.44
C ARG A 240 -13.95 -9.38 11.41
N THR A 241 -13.76 -8.16 10.91
CA THR A 241 -12.69 -7.85 9.95
C THR A 241 -11.32 -8.01 10.61
N VAL A 242 -11.15 -7.50 11.84
CA VAL A 242 -9.93 -7.69 12.63
C VAL A 242 -9.68 -9.18 12.89
N ASN A 243 -10.68 -9.94 13.32
CA ASN A 243 -10.54 -11.39 13.54
C ASN A 243 -10.11 -12.15 12.28
N ARG A 244 -10.54 -11.70 11.09
CA ARG A 244 -10.21 -12.34 9.82
C ARG A 244 -8.77 -12.06 9.38
N TYR A 245 -8.36 -10.80 9.43
CA TYR A 245 -7.09 -10.37 8.81
C TYR A 245 -5.97 -10.13 9.82
N LEU A 246 -6.30 -9.75 11.05
CA LEU A 246 -5.36 -9.41 12.13
C LEU A 246 -5.79 -10.09 13.46
N PRO A 247 -6.00 -11.41 13.51
CA PRO A 247 -6.49 -12.09 14.73
C PRO A 247 -5.56 -11.88 15.93
N TRP A 248 -4.27 -11.69 15.69
CA TRP A 248 -3.27 -11.40 16.72
C TRP A 248 -3.53 -10.08 17.43
N LEU A 249 -4.17 -9.08 16.79
CA LEU A 249 -4.39 -7.76 17.40
C LEU A 249 -5.22 -7.86 18.69
N LEU A 250 -6.11 -8.85 18.79
CA LEU A 250 -6.96 -9.05 19.96
C LEU A 250 -6.28 -9.88 21.06
N LEU A 251 -5.04 -10.33 20.84
CA LEU A 251 -4.26 -11.19 21.72
C LEU A 251 -2.85 -10.59 21.95
N PRO A 252 -2.76 -9.38 22.55
CA PRO A 252 -1.47 -8.77 22.83
C PRO A 252 -0.63 -9.65 23.77
N PRO A 253 0.70 -9.67 23.61
CA PRO A 253 1.57 -10.49 24.43
C PRO A 253 1.65 -9.95 25.86
N SER A 254 1.76 -10.87 26.83
CA SER A 254 1.96 -10.53 28.24
C SER A 254 3.46 -10.48 28.57
N VAL A 255 3.88 -9.42 29.28
CA VAL A 255 5.26 -9.24 29.76
C VAL A 255 5.72 -10.38 30.67
N THR A 256 4.79 -11.03 31.39
CA THR A 256 5.14 -12.10 32.35
C THR A 256 5.23 -13.49 31.73
N GLN A 257 4.75 -13.67 30.48
CA GLN A 257 4.61 -14.98 29.83
C GLN A 257 5.10 -14.96 28.38
N SER A 258 5.96 -14.02 28.02
CA SER A 258 6.42 -13.83 26.65
C SER A 258 7.42 -14.90 26.21
N THR A 259 7.27 -15.38 24.98
CA THR A 259 8.26 -16.24 24.32
C THR A 259 9.52 -15.44 23.96
N PRO A 260 10.67 -16.11 23.70
CA PRO A 260 11.92 -15.42 23.35
C PRO A 260 11.82 -14.46 22.15
N ASN A 261 10.95 -14.76 21.17
CA ASN A 261 10.77 -13.94 19.98
C ASN A 261 9.63 -12.92 20.10
N ALA A 262 8.88 -12.92 21.21
CA ALA A 262 7.68 -12.10 21.35
C ALA A 262 7.96 -10.61 21.17
N PHE A 263 9.14 -10.11 21.57
CA PHE A 263 9.53 -8.72 21.37
C PHE A 263 9.68 -8.38 19.88
N ALA A 264 10.43 -9.18 19.13
CA ALA A 264 10.60 -9.02 17.68
C ALA A 264 9.27 -9.09 16.91
N ASP A 265 8.42 -10.06 17.28
CA ASP A 265 7.10 -10.26 16.67
C ASP A 265 6.18 -9.06 16.96
N THR A 266 6.23 -8.52 18.19
CA THR A 266 5.48 -7.32 18.58
C THR A 266 5.95 -6.10 17.80
N VAL A 267 7.26 -5.91 17.62
CA VAL A 267 7.79 -4.80 16.81
C VAL A 267 7.33 -4.92 15.36
N THR A 268 7.29 -6.13 14.80
CA THR A 268 6.76 -6.41 13.46
C THR A 268 5.28 -6.06 13.36
N ASN A 269 4.48 -6.44 14.35
CA ASN A 269 3.07 -6.07 14.44
C ASN A 269 2.84 -4.56 14.56
N VAL A 270 3.63 -3.85 15.38
CA VAL A 270 3.60 -2.39 15.51
C VAL A 270 3.93 -1.69 14.18
N ARG A 271 4.88 -2.22 13.42
CA ARG A 271 5.22 -1.74 12.07
C ARG A 271 4.08 -1.95 11.09
N LEU A 272 3.52 -3.16 11.04
CA LEU A 272 2.37 -3.48 10.18
C LEU A 272 1.18 -2.56 10.47
N LEU A 273 0.83 -2.33 11.75
CA LEU A 273 -0.22 -1.39 12.14
C LEU A 273 0.08 0.03 11.67
N SER A 274 1.34 0.47 11.79
CA SER A 274 1.74 1.81 11.33
C SER A 274 1.49 1.97 9.83
N TRP A 275 1.85 0.98 9.01
CA TRP A 275 1.59 1.00 7.57
C TRP A 275 0.10 0.97 7.24
N LEU A 276 -0.69 0.13 7.92
CA LEU A 276 -2.14 0.08 7.70
C LEU A 276 -2.82 1.41 8.08
N LEU A 277 -2.48 2.01 9.21
CA LEU A 277 -3.03 3.32 9.59
C LEU A 277 -2.59 4.43 8.65
N LEU A 278 -1.35 4.38 8.14
CA LEU A 278 -0.87 5.30 7.11
C LEU A 278 -1.70 5.15 5.83
N GLY A 279 -1.95 3.92 5.38
CA GLY A 279 -2.80 3.63 4.22
C GLY A 279 -4.24 4.11 4.41
N ALA A 280 -4.84 3.86 5.58
CA ALA A 280 -6.19 4.32 5.91
C ALA A 280 -6.31 5.85 5.94
N LEU A 281 -5.28 6.55 6.45
CA LEU A 281 -5.24 8.01 6.48
C LEU A 281 -4.99 8.64 5.10
N HIS A 282 -4.44 7.87 4.15
CA HIS A 282 -4.30 8.28 2.75
C HIS A 282 -5.58 8.16 1.96
N ALA A 283 -6.55 7.36 2.42
CA ALA A 283 -7.80 7.18 1.74
C ALA A 283 -8.63 8.47 1.70
N ASN A 284 -9.33 8.70 0.59
CA ASN A 284 -10.14 9.88 0.38
C ASN A 284 -11.46 9.85 1.14
N GLN A 285 -11.98 8.65 1.34
CA GLN A 285 -13.19 8.40 2.12
C GLN A 285 -12.82 7.89 3.51
N PRO A 286 -13.74 8.00 4.49
CA PRO A 286 -13.53 7.44 5.82
C PRO A 286 -13.18 5.95 5.75
N CYS A 287 -11.91 5.63 6.01
CA CYS A 287 -11.34 4.29 5.93
C CYS A 287 -11.03 3.82 7.35
N LEU A 288 -11.76 2.82 7.84
CA LEU A 288 -11.68 2.33 9.22
C LEU A 288 -11.35 0.83 9.30
N PRO A 289 -10.17 0.39 8.81
CA PRO A 289 -9.81 -1.03 8.82
C PRO A 289 -9.65 -1.59 10.24
N ILE A 290 -9.34 -0.72 11.20
CA ILE A 290 -9.18 -1.06 12.62
C ILE A 290 -10.19 -0.23 13.42
N PRO A 291 -11.20 -0.85 14.05
CA PRO A 291 -12.16 -0.13 14.89
C PRO A 291 -11.48 0.65 16.02
N ILE A 292 -11.95 1.88 16.29
CA ILE A 292 -11.42 2.71 17.39
C ILE A 292 -11.56 1.99 18.75
N SER A 293 -12.54 1.10 18.90
CA SER A 293 -12.71 0.25 20.08
C SER A 293 -11.53 -0.69 20.35
N CYS A 294 -10.64 -0.90 19.38
CA CYS A 294 -9.38 -1.63 19.58
C CYS A 294 -8.30 -0.82 20.31
N SER A 295 -8.60 0.39 20.79
CA SER A 295 -7.65 1.29 21.48
C SER A 295 -6.90 0.62 22.63
N GLN A 296 -7.58 -0.20 23.44
CA GLN A 296 -6.94 -0.92 24.54
C GLN A 296 -5.84 -1.88 24.05
N TYR A 297 -6.11 -2.63 22.98
CA TYR A 297 -5.16 -3.58 22.44
C TYR A 297 -3.97 -2.85 21.81
N MET A 298 -4.23 -1.75 21.09
CA MET A 298 -3.18 -0.88 20.57
C MET A 298 -2.25 -0.38 21.68
N ALA A 299 -2.82 0.05 22.82
CA ALA A 299 -2.05 0.46 23.98
C ALA A 299 -1.22 -0.70 24.58
N ASP A 300 -1.78 -1.91 24.64
CA ASP A 300 -1.09 -3.08 25.19
C ASP A 300 0.14 -3.48 24.33
N TYR A 301 0.06 -3.38 22.99
CA TYR A 301 1.21 -3.55 22.09
C TYR A 301 2.31 -2.52 22.36
N ILE A 302 1.94 -1.25 22.50
CA ILE A 302 2.90 -0.18 22.82
C ILE A 302 3.51 -0.39 24.20
N HIS A 303 2.69 -0.72 25.20
CA HIS A 303 3.13 -1.00 26.56
C HIS A 303 4.14 -2.14 26.58
N PHE A 304 3.88 -3.24 25.86
CA PHE A 304 4.80 -4.37 25.77
C PHE A 304 6.16 -3.97 25.18
N VAL A 305 6.18 -3.19 24.09
CA VAL A 305 7.43 -2.68 23.51
C VAL A 305 8.17 -1.78 24.49
N LEU A 306 7.47 -0.83 25.13
CA LEU A 306 8.10 0.10 26.08
C LEU A 306 8.67 -0.62 27.29
N ALA A 307 7.94 -1.59 27.86
CA ALA A 307 8.37 -2.36 29.01
C ALA A 307 9.61 -3.23 28.72
N GLY A 308 9.68 -3.85 27.54
CA GLY A 308 10.82 -4.69 27.15
C GLY A 308 12.03 -3.92 26.62
N PHE A 309 11.88 -2.67 26.19
CA PHE A 309 12.91 -1.96 25.43
C PHE A 309 14.26 -1.83 26.16
N ALA A 310 14.24 -1.55 27.47
CA ALA A 310 15.46 -1.37 28.26
C ALA A 310 16.37 -2.62 28.22
N ASP A 311 15.77 -3.80 28.20
CA ASP A 311 16.47 -5.09 28.23
C ASP A 311 16.76 -5.61 26.81
N GLN A 312 15.85 -5.38 25.87
CA GLN A 312 15.85 -6.02 24.55
C GLN A 312 16.53 -5.18 23.45
N SER A 313 16.65 -3.85 23.62
CA SER A 313 17.10 -2.93 22.57
C SER A 313 18.50 -3.18 21.99
N LYS A 314 19.33 -3.98 22.66
CA LYS A 314 20.71 -4.29 22.26
C LYS A 314 20.84 -5.62 21.51
N GLU A 315 19.78 -6.42 21.42
CA GLU A 315 19.85 -7.77 20.84
C GLU A 315 19.94 -7.76 19.31
N SER A 316 19.34 -6.76 18.65
CA SER A 316 19.44 -6.58 17.20
C SER A 316 19.08 -5.15 16.78
N VAL A 317 19.34 -4.80 15.52
CA VAL A 317 18.95 -3.50 14.95
C VAL A 317 17.43 -3.31 14.94
N VAL A 318 16.68 -4.38 14.73
CA VAL A 318 15.20 -4.36 14.80
C VAL A 318 14.74 -3.95 16.21
N HIS A 319 15.43 -4.43 17.24
CA HIS A 319 15.09 -4.10 18.62
C HIS A 319 15.53 -2.67 18.96
N MET A 320 16.65 -2.21 18.38
CA MET A 320 17.12 -0.83 18.51
C MET A 320 16.13 0.18 17.92
N SER A 321 15.45 -0.15 16.81
CA SER A 321 14.44 0.72 16.18
C SER A 321 13.04 0.59 16.79
N ALA A 322 12.82 -0.30 17.76
CA ALA A 322 11.51 -0.56 18.35
C ALA A 322 10.85 0.70 18.94
N LEU A 323 11.62 1.54 19.65
CA LEU A 323 11.13 2.77 20.24
C LEU A 323 10.63 3.77 19.18
N PHE A 324 11.34 3.86 18.04
CA PHE A 324 10.92 4.69 16.91
C PHE A 324 9.54 4.25 16.40
N HIS A 325 9.33 2.95 16.19
CA HIS A 325 8.09 2.40 15.68
C HIS A 325 6.93 2.56 16.67
N ALA A 326 7.18 2.35 17.97
CA ALA A 326 6.16 2.54 19.00
C ALA A 326 5.62 3.99 19.04
N PHE A 327 6.52 4.99 19.01
CA PHE A 327 6.09 6.39 19.00
C PHE A 327 5.41 6.82 17.69
N HIS A 328 5.84 6.29 16.53
CA HIS A 328 5.15 6.58 15.25
C HIS A 328 3.75 5.96 15.22
N LEU A 329 3.58 4.75 15.76
CA LEU A 329 2.25 4.15 15.89
C LEU A 329 1.35 4.97 16.82
N CYS A 330 1.87 5.51 17.93
CA CYS A 330 1.12 6.42 18.80
C CYS A 330 0.63 7.68 18.05
N GLN A 331 1.50 8.27 17.20
CA GLN A 331 1.15 9.42 16.38
C GLN A 331 0.04 9.08 15.38
N LEU A 332 0.24 8.01 14.60
CA LEU A 332 -0.70 7.56 13.58
C LEU A 332 -2.04 7.16 14.19
N TRP A 333 -2.05 6.40 15.29
CA TRP A 333 -3.27 5.99 16.00
C TRP A 333 -4.06 7.19 16.49
N THR A 334 -3.39 8.20 17.05
CA THR A 334 -4.06 9.41 17.54
C THR A 334 -4.73 10.15 16.39
N VAL A 335 -3.99 10.43 15.30
CA VAL A 335 -4.52 11.15 14.14
C VAL A 335 -5.63 10.36 13.44
N TYR A 336 -5.46 9.04 13.29
CA TYR A 336 -6.47 8.13 12.76
C TYR A 336 -7.78 8.18 13.54
N CYS A 337 -7.73 8.07 14.88
CA CYS A 337 -8.92 8.13 15.72
C CYS A 337 -9.62 9.51 15.65
N GLU A 338 -8.86 10.61 15.61
CA GLU A 338 -9.42 11.96 15.49
C GLU A 338 -10.11 12.17 14.13
N ARG A 339 -9.53 11.64 13.05
CA ARG A 339 -10.15 11.67 11.72
C ARG A 339 -11.41 10.83 11.67
N ALA A 340 -11.36 9.62 12.22
CA ALA A 340 -12.52 8.76 12.33
C ALA A 340 -13.69 9.44 13.08
N ALA A 341 -13.39 10.11 14.20
CA ALA A 341 -14.36 10.87 14.99
C ALA A 341 -14.95 12.08 14.26
N SER A 342 -14.21 12.67 13.32
CA SER A 342 -14.66 13.83 12.53
C SER A 342 -15.63 13.43 11.42
N THR A 343 -15.59 12.15 11.02
CA THR A 343 -16.37 11.59 9.91
C THR A 343 -17.51 10.68 10.35
N SER A 344 -17.61 10.36 11.64
CA SER A 344 -18.64 9.47 12.19
C SER A 344 -19.83 10.27 12.73
N ASP A 345 -21.02 9.67 12.66
CA ASP A 345 -22.22 10.16 13.37
C ASP A 345 -22.17 9.87 14.88
N GLU A 346 -21.14 9.15 15.36
CA GLU A 346 -20.97 8.91 16.79
C GLU A 346 -20.63 10.20 17.53
N PRO A 347 -21.08 10.36 18.79
CA PRO A 347 -20.76 11.55 19.55
C PRO A 347 -19.24 11.67 19.71
N GLN A 348 -18.67 12.77 19.19
CA GLN A 348 -17.24 13.10 19.22
C GLN A 348 -16.57 12.88 20.60
N ARG A 349 -17.34 13.00 21.69
CA ARG A 349 -16.91 12.73 23.07
C ARG A 349 -16.51 11.27 23.31
N SER A 350 -17.16 10.30 22.67
CA SER A 350 -16.85 8.88 22.84
C SER A 350 -15.53 8.50 22.16
N SER A 351 -15.29 8.98 20.95
CA SER A 351 -14.03 8.76 20.25
C SER A 351 -12.84 9.40 20.97
N LEU A 352 -13.02 10.63 21.48
CA LEU A 352 -12.03 11.29 22.33
C LEU A 352 -11.73 10.47 23.60
N ALA A 353 -12.74 9.91 24.26
CA ALA A 353 -12.53 9.07 25.44
C ALA A 353 -11.66 7.83 25.14
N ASN A 354 -11.84 7.19 23.99
CA ASN A 354 -10.99 6.06 23.57
C ASN A 354 -9.52 6.46 23.32
N ILE A 355 -9.30 7.68 22.80
CA ILE A 355 -7.95 8.23 22.60
C ILE A 355 -7.30 8.55 23.95
N LEU A 356 -8.07 9.12 24.88
CA LEU A 356 -7.57 9.42 26.23
C LEU A 356 -7.28 8.14 27.02
N ASP A 357 -8.11 7.09 26.92
CA ASP A 357 -7.84 5.80 27.56
C ASP A 357 -6.55 5.16 27.03
N PHE A 358 -6.32 5.24 25.71
CA PHE A 358 -5.06 4.82 25.10
C PHE A 358 -3.87 5.54 25.73
N TRP A 359 -3.89 6.87 25.78
CA TRP A 359 -2.79 7.64 26.36
C TRP A 359 -2.67 7.47 27.87
N ALA A 360 -3.76 7.23 28.60
CA ALA A 360 -3.74 6.94 30.03
C ALA A 360 -3.01 5.62 30.35
N ARG A 361 -3.01 4.66 29.41
CA ARG A 361 -2.26 3.40 29.52
C ARG A 361 -0.80 3.53 29.05
N VAL A 362 -0.56 4.28 27.98
CA VAL A 362 0.77 4.45 27.39
C VAL A 362 1.66 5.38 28.21
N THR A 363 1.11 6.46 28.77
CA THR A 363 1.87 7.48 29.51
C THR A 363 2.62 6.91 30.72
N PRO A 364 2.01 6.05 31.58
CA PRO A 364 2.74 5.40 32.67
C PRO A 364 3.93 4.56 32.21
N ALA A 365 3.80 3.83 31.10
CA ALA A 365 4.90 3.01 30.56
C ALA A 365 6.07 3.87 30.08
N ILE A 366 5.78 5.02 29.45
CA ILE A 366 6.80 6.01 29.09
C ILE A 366 7.54 6.49 30.34
N LEU A 367 6.80 6.90 31.38
CA LEU A 367 7.38 7.39 32.64
C LEU A 367 8.24 6.34 33.34
N GLN A 368 7.80 5.07 33.33
CA GLN A 368 8.59 3.96 33.87
C GLN A 368 9.89 3.82 33.09
N LEU A 369 9.85 3.86 31.76
CA LEU A 369 11.04 3.75 30.91
C LEU A 369 12.07 4.85 31.18
N LEU A 370 11.61 6.08 31.45
CA LEU A 370 12.49 7.20 31.82
C LEU A 370 13.31 6.87 33.08
N SER A 371 12.74 6.15 34.05
CA SER A 371 13.37 5.89 35.35
C SER A 371 14.58 4.92 35.31
N HIS A 372 14.80 4.22 34.20
CA HIS A 372 15.88 3.21 34.10
C HIS A 372 17.28 3.83 34.02
N SER A 373 17.48 4.85 33.18
CA SER A 373 18.78 5.52 33.04
C SER A 373 18.66 6.86 32.32
N LYS A 374 19.63 7.76 32.56
CA LYS A 374 19.67 9.07 31.88
C LYS A 374 19.75 8.95 30.36
N VAL A 375 20.55 8.02 29.84
CA VAL A 375 20.70 7.81 28.39
C VAL A 375 19.36 7.40 27.76
N LEU A 376 18.64 6.51 28.43
CA LEU A 376 17.32 6.08 27.97
C LEU A 376 16.29 7.21 28.08
N ALA A 377 16.34 7.99 29.17
CA ALA A 377 15.50 9.17 29.32
C ALA A 377 15.72 10.18 28.18
N ASP A 378 16.96 10.49 27.83
CA ASP A 378 17.28 11.41 26.73
C ASP A 378 16.75 10.89 25.37
N MET A 379 16.82 9.57 25.14
CA MET A 379 16.29 8.94 23.93
C MET A 379 14.75 9.01 23.86
N VAL A 380 14.07 8.63 24.94
CA VAL A 380 12.60 8.69 25.05
C VAL A 380 12.12 10.13 24.92
N ASN A 381 12.78 11.10 25.55
CA ASN A 381 12.45 12.52 25.45
C ASN A 381 12.49 13.02 24.01
N LEU A 382 13.47 12.57 23.21
CA LEU A 382 13.56 12.93 21.80
C LEU A 382 12.38 12.36 20.98
N HIS A 383 12.05 11.07 21.14
CA HIS A 383 10.94 10.47 20.41
C HIS A 383 9.58 11.03 20.84
N PHE A 384 9.42 11.31 22.14
CA PHE A 384 8.22 11.91 22.68
C PHE A 384 8.05 13.36 22.22
N LEU A 385 9.14 14.14 22.16
CA LEU A 385 9.12 15.46 21.57
C LEU A 385 8.65 15.42 20.11
N ASN A 386 9.22 14.51 19.30
CA ASN A 386 8.79 14.35 17.91
C ASN A 386 7.29 13.98 17.81
N THR A 387 6.76 13.26 18.80
CA THR A 387 5.34 12.94 18.91
C THR A 387 4.50 14.18 19.19
N ILE A 388 4.89 15.01 20.16
CA ILE A 388 4.21 16.30 20.42
C ILE A 388 4.23 17.19 19.18
N GLN A 389 5.35 17.25 18.46
CA GLN A 389 5.47 18.02 17.23
C GLN A 389 4.52 17.50 16.15
N ALA A 390 4.49 16.18 15.91
CA ALA A 390 3.59 15.57 14.94
C ALA A 390 2.12 15.83 15.28
N LEU A 391 1.73 15.67 16.55
CA LEU A 391 0.36 15.96 17.00
C LEU A 391 0.01 17.45 16.82
N ARG A 392 0.98 18.35 17.00
CA ARG A 392 0.78 19.79 16.80
C ARG A 392 0.62 20.14 15.32
N GLN A 393 1.43 19.55 14.44
CA GLN A 393 1.32 19.72 12.98
C GLN A 393 -0.06 19.29 12.47
N CYS A 394 -0.60 18.21 13.06
CA CYS A 394 -1.94 17.71 12.75
C CYS A 394 -3.08 18.43 13.49
N SER A 395 -2.79 19.45 14.29
CA SER A 395 -3.78 20.19 15.11
C SER A 395 -4.60 19.29 16.05
N SER A 396 -3.93 18.30 16.65
CA SER A 396 -4.58 17.31 17.52
C SER A 396 -5.18 17.93 18.79
N ALA A 397 -6.41 17.53 19.12
CA ALA A 397 -7.11 17.96 20.32
C ALA A 397 -6.50 17.37 21.59
N VAL A 398 -5.80 16.23 21.48
CA VAL A 398 -5.13 15.56 22.61
C VAL A 398 -4.12 16.46 23.29
N LEU A 399 -3.39 17.29 22.53
CA LEU A 399 -2.39 18.20 23.10
C LEU A 399 -3.02 19.23 24.06
N GLY A 400 -4.24 19.68 23.79
CA GLY A 400 -4.95 20.60 24.67
C GLY A 400 -5.33 19.97 26.01
N GLN A 401 -5.49 18.64 26.06
CA GLN A 401 -5.94 17.93 27.25
C GLN A 401 -4.79 17.31 28.05
N LEU A 402 -3.80 16.76 27.37
CA LEU A 402 -2.69 16.02 27.99
C LEU A 402 -1.39 16.82 28.04
N GLY A 403 -1.26 17.92 27.28
CA GLY A 403 0.00 18.65 27.13
C GLY A 403 0.63 19.11 28.45
N ALA A 404 -0.18 19.58 29.40
CA ALA A 404 0.32 19.98 30.73
C ALA A 404 0.82 18.77 31.55
N MET A 405 0.10 17.65 31.49
CA MET A 405 0.46 16.41 32.22
C MET A 405 1.69 15.71 31.64
N TRP A 406 2.04 16.01 30.38
CA TRP A 406 3.19 15.44 29.69
C TRP A 406 4.50 16.21 29.90
N GLN A 407 4.47 17.37 30.54
CA GLN A 407 5.69 18.12 30.88
C GLN A 407 6.75 17.31 31.64
N PRO A 408 6.40 16.50 32.65
CA PRO A 408 7.37 15.70 33.39
C PRO A 408 8.15 14.71 32.51
N ILE A 409 7.58 14.27 31.38
CA ILE A 409 8.29 13.40 30.43
C ILE A 409 9.47 14.19 29.85
N LEU A 410 9.24 15.39 29.33
CA LEU A 410 10.28 16.21 28.68
C LEU A 410 11.36 16.72 29.64
N THR A 411 11.04 16.83 30.93
CA THR A 411 11.95 17.32 31.97
C THR A 411 12.54 16.20 32.84
N ALA A 412 12.29 14.93 32.54
CA ALA A 412 12.89 13.84 33.31
C ALA A 412 14.43 13.95 33.28
N TYR A 413 15.07 13.94 34.46
CA TYR A 413 16.51 14.17 34.68
C TYR A 413 17.04 15.57 34.33
N HIS A 414 16.18 16.54 34.01
CA HIS A 414 16.58 17.91 33.68
C HIS A 414 15.77 18.94 34.47
N VAL A 415 16.43 19.98 34.99
CA VAL A 415 15.75 21.08 35.73
C VAL A 415 14.81 21.88 34.80
N GLN A 416 15.15 21.92 33.51
CA GLN A 416 14.37 22.55 32.44
C GLN A 416 14.52 21.71 31.17
N ILE A 417 13.61 21.84 30.20
CA ILE A 417 13.73 21.16 28.90
C ILE A 417 15.10 21.50 28.29
N PRO A 418 15.94 20.49 27.95
CA PRO A 418 17.25 20.71 27.35
C PRO A 418 17.21 21.69 26.18
N ASN A 419 18.18 22.62 26.09
CA ASN A 419 18.20 23.68 25.08
C ASN A 419 18.00 23.17 23.63
N LYS A 420 18.55 22.01 23.28
CA LYS A 420 18.36 21.38 21.95
C LYS A 420 16.90 20.98 21.68
N LEU A 421 16.20 20.48 22.70
CA LEU A 421 14.79 20.12 22.62
C LEU A 421 13.91 21.37 22.65
N ARG A 422 14.30 22.37 23.45
CA ARG A 422 13.62 23.68 23.53
C ARG A 422 13.66 24.42 22.19
N LEU A 423 14.81 24.50 21.52
CA LEU A 423 14.91 25.11 20.19
C LEU A 423 13.98 24.43 19.16
N LYS A 424 13.79 23.12 19.25
CA LYS A 424 12.86 22.35 18.43
C LYS A 424 11.38 22.61 18.78
N LEU A 425 11.06 22.85 20.05
CA LEU A 425 9.72 23.26 20.48
C LEU A 425 9.41 24.67 20.02
N ASP A 426 10.34 25.60 20.26
CA ASP A 426 10.21 27.02 19.94
C ASP A 426 10.09 27.23 18.42
N SER A 427 10.80 26.45 17.60
CA SER A 427 10.62 26.50 16.13
C SER A 427 9.20 26.14 15.68
N CYS A 428 8.44 25.40 16.49
CA CYS A 428 7.04 25.07 16.23
C CYS A 428 6.08 26.09 16.83
N GLU A 429 6.40 26.72 17.97
CA GLU A 429 5.55 27.77 18.57
C GLU A 429 5.55 29.07 17.76
N ASN A 430 6.64 29.34 17.04
CA ASN A 430 6.76 30.50 16.16
C ASN A 430 6.09 30.31 14.79
N GLN A 431 5.47 29.16 14.50
CA GLN A 431 4.62 29.01 13.32
C GLN A 431 3.23 29.60 13.62
N PRO A 432 2.70 30.53 12.80
CA PRO A 432 1.36 31.05 13.01
C PRO A 432 0.35 29.89 12.97
N THR A 433 -0.53 29.83 13.98
CA THR A 433 -1.58 28.80 14.17
C THR A 433 -2.53 28.63 12.96
N LEU A 434 -2.47 29.56 12.01
CA LEU A 434 -3.24 29.58 10.77
C LEU A 434 -2.67 28.68 9.65
N ASN A 435 -1.44 28.18 9.78
CA ASN A 435 -0.80 27.33 8.77
C ASN A 435 -0.66 25.89 9.29
N SER A 436 -1.76 25.19 9.51
CA SER A 436 -1.69 23.73 9.68
C SER A 436 -1.14 23.10 8.40
N GLU A 437 -0.16 22.21 8.55
CA GLU A 437 0.36 21.46 7.41
C GLU A 437 -0.75 20.53 6.89
N PRO A 438 -1.04 20.49 5.58
CA PRO A 438 -2.03 19.57 5.04
C PRO A 438 -1.70 18.13 5.45
N LEU A 439 -2.70 17.36 5.90
CA LEU A 439 -2.47 15.98 6.38
C LEU A 439 -1.66 15.15 5.37
N GLN A 440 -1.93 15.28 4.08
CA GLN A 440 -1.19 14.59 3.02
C GLN A 440 0.32 14.87 3.06
N GLN A 441 0.72 16.10 3.39
CA GLN A 441 2.12 16.48 3.50
C GLN A 441 2.76 15.88 4.75
N TRP A 442 2.05 15.87 5.88
CA TRP A 442 2.49 15.18 7.09
C TRP A 442 2.63 13.66 6.86
N LEU A 443 1.65 13.02 6.22
CA LEU A 443 1.68 11.59 5.88
C LEU A 443 2.87 11.25 4.97
N LYS A 444 3.18 12.10 3.99
CA LYS A 444 4.39 11.96 3.16
C LYS A 444 5.66 11.97 4.01
N GLY A 445 5.73 12.87 5.01
CA GLY A 445 6.84 12.93 5.96
C GLY A 445 6.94 11.68 6.85
N VAL A 446 5.80 11.17 7.35
CA VAL A 446 5.74 9.93 8.15
C VAL A 446 6.15 8.72 7.32
N ARG A 447 5.59 8.56 6.11
CA ARG A 447 5.95 7.52 5.14
C ARG A 447 7.45 7.49 4.90
N TYR A 448 8.05 8.64 4.60
CA TYR A 448 9.48 8.75 4.36
C TYR A 448 10.29 8.30 5.58
N LYS A 449 9.97 8.80 6.79
CA LYS A 449 10.67 8.41 8.01
C LYS A 449 10.59 6.91 8.30
N ILE A 450 9.40 6.32 8.23
CA ILE A 450 9.22 4.87 8.46
C ILE A 450 10.01 4.07 7.42
N SER A 451 9.91 4.44 6.13
CA SER A 451 10.64 3.77 5.04
C SER A 451 12.15 3.80 5.25
N GLN A 452 12.70 4.95 5.64
CA GLN A 452 14.13 5.11 5.87
C GLN A 452 14.63 4.27 7.05
N ILE A 453 13.89 4.26 8.17
CA ILE A 453 14.26 3.44 9.32
C ILE A 453 14.16 1.95 8.99
N GLU A 454 13.12 1.50 8.30
CA GLU A 454 13.00 0.10 7.88
C GLU A 454 14.10 -0.31 6.91
N LEU A 455 14.43 0.52 5.92
CA LEU A 455 15.51 0.26 4.98
C LEU A 455 16.87 0.17 5.69
N GLN A 456 17.17 1.11 6.59
CA GLN A 456 18.39 1.08 7.39
C GLN A 456 18.46 -0.16 8.28
N THR A 457 17.33 -0.51 8.92
CA THR A 457 17.23 -1.70 9.78
C THR A 457 17.46 -2.97 8.95
N SER A 458 16.81 -3.10 7.79
CA SER A 458 16.98 -4.23 6.86
C SER A 458 18.42 -4.41 6.41
N VAL A 459 19.08 -3.32 5.97
CA VAL A 459 20.47 -3.35 5.49
C VAL A 459 21.45 -3.68 6.63
N ALA A 460 21.17 -3.21 7.85
CA ALA A 460 22.06 -3.44 8.99
C ALA A 460 21.84 -4.81 9.66
N SER A 461 20.63 -5.38 9.64
CA SER A 461 20.30 -6.65 10.31
C SER A 461 21.31 -7.80 10.06
N PRO A 462 21.79 -8.05 8.82
CA PRO A 462 22.78 -9.11 8.58
C PRO A 462 24.11 -8.95 9.33
N PHE A 463 24.45 -7.73 9.77
CA PHE A 463 25.74 -7.41 10.39
C PHE A 463 25.70 -7.39 11.93
N TYR A 464 24.50 -7.43 12.52
CA TYR A 464 24.27 -7.16 13.95
C TYR A 464 23.35 -8.18 14.63
N ASN A 465 23.01 -9.28 13.96
CA ASN A 465 22.41 -10.43 14.65
C ASN A 465 23.53 -11.12 15.45
N VAL A 466 23.46 -11.01 16.78
CA VAL A 466 24.38 -11.67 17.72
C VAL A 466 24.00 -13.13 17.91
#